data_AF-F0SL33-F1
#
_entry.id   AF-F0SL33-F1
#
_cell.length_a   1.000
_cell.length_b   1.000
_cell.length_c   1.000
_cell.angle_alpha   90.00
_cell.angle_beta   90.00
_cell.angle_gamma   90.00
#
_symmetry.space_group_name_H-M   'P 1'
#
loop_
_entity.id
_entity.type
_entity.pdbx_description
1 polymer ?
#
loop_
_entity_poly.entity_id
_entity_poly.type
_entity_poly.pdbx_seq_one_letter_code
_entity_poly.pdbx_strand_id
1 'polypeptide(L)' 'MKEQNPLPQSGWYLDTDWAAALNIEVRQFRRNLREHQIPHGKFGNAVIVKAEDFYASLPDGGDK' A
#
# COMPACT_ATOMS: atom_id res chain seq x y z
N MET A 1 15.08 -16.62 -9.60
CA MET A 1 14.97 -15.22 -9.13
C MET A 1 13.49 -14.97 -8.91
N LYS A 2 13.06 -14.45 -7.75
CA LYS A 2 11.65 -14.07 -7.57
C LYS A 2 11.44 -12.77 -8.33
N GLU A 3 10.62 -12.77 -9.37
CA GLU A 3 10.19 -11.53 -10.02
C GLU A 3 9.53 -10.64 -8.97
N GLN A 4 10.04 -9.43 -8.83
CA GLN A 4 9.47 -8.43 -7.94
C GLN A 4 8.21 -7.91 -8.64
N ASN A 5 7.05 -8.03 -8.00
CA ASN A 5 5.81 -7.50 -8.57
C ASN A 5 5.95 -5.97 -8.70
N PRO A 6 5.58 -5.37 -9.84
CA PRO A 6 5.67 -3.93 -10.00
C PRO A 6 4.79 -3.23 -8.95
N LEU A 7 5.30 -2.13 -8.39
CA LEU A 7 4.52 -1.32 -7.45
C LEU A 7 3.28 -0.76 -8.14
N PRO A 8 2.09 -0.86 -7.53
CA PRO A 8 0.88 -0.27 -8.09
C PRO A 8 1.04 1.24 -8.33
N GLN A 9 0.76 1.72 -9.55
CA GLN A 9 0.99 3.11 -9.93
C GLN A 9 -0.28 3.98 -9.94
N SER A 10 -1.44 3.41 -10.30
CA SER A 10 -2.70 4.15 -10.42
C SER A 10 -3.92 3.25 -10.24
N GLY A 11 -4.94 3.69 -9.52
CA GLY A 11 -6.18 2.95 -9.31
C GLY A 11 -6.23 2.19 -7.98
N TRP A 12 -7.23 1.31 -7.84
CA TRP A 12 -7.53 0.61 -6.60
C TRP A 12 -6.90 -0.79 -6.60
N TYR A 13 -6.20 -1.12 -5.52
CA TYR A 13 -5.55 -2.41 -5.35
C TYR A 13 -5.82 -2.99 -3.97
N LEU A 14 -5.81 -4.32 -3.89
CA LEU A 14 -5.97 -5.01 -2.62
C LEU A 14 -4.67 -4.95 -1.81
N ASP A 15 -4.82 -5.05 -0.50
CA ASP A 15 -3.70 -5.21 0.42
C ASP A 15 -2.75 -6.37 0.09
N THR A 16 -3.25 -7.44 -0.53
CA THR A 16 -2.44 -8.54 -1.06
C THR A 16 -1.51 -8.11 -2.19
N ASP A 17 -2.00 -7.28 -3.11
CA ASP A 17 -1.22 -6.81 -4.26
C ASP A 17 -0.11 -5.86 -3.80
N TRP A 18 -0.45 -4.95 -2.88
CA TRP A 18 0.51 -4.07 -2.24
C TRP A 18 1.56 -4.82 -1.44
N ALA A 19 1.15 -5.78 -0.62
CA ALA A 19 2.05 -6.59 0.19
C ALA A 19 3.02 -7.39 -0.70
N ALA A 20 2.52 -7.96 -1.80
CA ALA A 20 3.34 -8.67 -2.79
C ALA A 20 4.36 -7.74 -3.47
N ALA A 21 3.93 -6.55 -3.90
CA ALA A 21 4.81 -5.59 -4.58
C ALA A 21 5.89 -4.99 -3.65
N LEU A 22 5.54 -4.76 -2.37
CA LEU A 22 6.46 -4.27 -1.34
C LEU A 22 7.30 -5.40 -0.70
N ASN A 23 7.03 -6.67 -1.04
CA ASN A 23 7.65 -7.85 -0.45
C ASN A 23 7.57 -7.86 1.10
N ILE A 24 6.38 -7.57 1.64
CA ILE A 24 6.06 -7.59 3.08
C ILE A 24 4.82 -8.44 3.35
N GLU A 25 4.52 -8.74 4.61
CA GLU A 25 3.27 -9.40 4.96
C GLU A 25 2.06 -8.46 4.86
N VAL A 26 0.89 -8.99 4.48
CA VAL A 26 -0.38 -8.25 4.46
C VAL A 26 -0.70 -7.63 5.82
N ARG A 27 -0.40 -8.33 6.92
CA ARG A 27 -0.60 -7.80 8.28
C ARG A 27 0.29 -6.59 8.55
N GLN A 28 1.53 -6.62 8.08
CA GLN A 28 2.46 -5.49 8.18
C GLN A 28 1.98 -4.32 7.32
N PHE A 29 1.56 -4.57 6.07
CA PHE A 29 1.00 -3.53 5.21
C PHE A 29 -0.21 -2.82 5.85
N ARG A 30 -1.18 -3.59 6.35
CA ARG A 30 -2.35 -3.05 7.06
C ARG A 30 -1.99 -2.25 8.32
N ARG A 31 -0.91 -2.62 9.01
CA ARG A 31 -0.41 -1.87 10.16
C ARG A 31 0.16 -0.52 9.70
N ASN A 32 1.00 -0.53 8.67
CA ASN A 32 1.59 0.69 8.10
C ASN A 32 0.51 1.67 7.62
N LEU A 33 -0.55 1.19 6.95
CA LEU A 33 -1.67 2.06 6.54
C LEU A 33 -2.28 2.83 7.72
N ARG A 34 -2.41 2.20 8.88
CA ARG A 34 -2.97 2.84 10.09
C ARG A 34 -1.97 3.77 10.75
N GLU A 35 -0.72 3.35 10.89
CA GLU A 35 0.35 4.13 11.52
C GLU A 35 0.63 5.43 10.75
N HIS A 36 0.60 5.35 9.42
CA HIS A 36 0.81 6.50 8.52
C HIS A 36 -0.49 7.20 8.11
N GLN A 37 -1.64 6.83 8.69
CA GLN A 37 -2.96 7.43 8.39
C GLN A 37 -3.30 7.47 6.88
N ILE A 38 -2.83 6.47 6.12
CA ILE A 38 -3.05 6.38 4.68
C ILE A 38 -4.52 6.05 4.41
N PRO A 39 -5.24 6.82 3.56
CA PRO A 39 -6.62 6.52 3.21
C PRO A 39 -6.79 5.13 2.62
N HIS A 40 -7.76 4.37 3.15
CA HIS A 40 -8.05 3.01 2.69
C HIS A 40 -9.52 2.64 2.93
N GLY A 41 -10.04 1.74 2.11
CA GLY A 41 -11.39 1.19 2.20
C GLY A 41 -11.40 -0.29 2.58
N LYS A 42 -12.61 -0.82 2.82
CA LYS A 42 -12.83 -2.26 2.97
C LYS A 42 -13.45 -2.84 1.70
N PHE A 43 -12.99 -4.02 1.28
CA PHE A 43 -13.56 -4.79 0.19
C PHE A 43 -13.70 -6.25 0.62
N GLY A 44 -14.91 -6.62 1.08
CA GLY A 44 -15.12 -7.89 1.77
C GLY A 44 -14.22 -8.03 3.01
N ASN A 45 -13.37 -9.06 3.02
CA ASN A 45 -12.39 -9.31 4.10
C ASN A 45 -11.00 -8.67 3.83
N ALA A 46 -10.84 -8.01 2.69
CA ALA A 46 -9.62 -7.32 2.30
C ALA A 46 -9.70 -5.81 2.56
N VAL A 47 -8.54 -5.17 2.59
CA VAL A 47 -8.40 -3.71 2.52
C VAL A 47 -8.09 -3.33 1.07
N ILE A 48 -8.71 -2.26 0.59
CA ILE A 48 -8.38 -1.65 -0.71
C ILE A 48 -7.74 -0.29 -0.51
N VAL A 49 -6.75 0.00 -1.32
CA VAL A 49 -6.01 1.26 -1.26
C VAL A 49 -5.88 1.80 -2.68
N LYS A 50 -6.16 3.09 -2.84
CA LYS A 50 -5.92 3.80 -4.09
C LYS A 50 -4.45 4.21 -4.16
N ALA A 51 -3.76 3.88 -5.24
CA ALA A 51 -2.32 4.14 -5.37
C ALA A 51 -1.99 5.63 -5.24
N GLU A 52 -2.82 6.49 -5.80
CA GLU A 52 -2.69 7.94 -5.70
C GLU A 52 -2.75 8.43 -4.25
N ASP A 53 -3.69 7.91 -3.46
CA ASP A 53 -3.83 8.27 -2.03
C ASP A 53 -2.67 7.71 -1.20
N PHE A 54 -2.18 6.51 -1.54
CA PHE A 54 -1.00 5.92 -0.91
C PHE A 54 0.23 6.82 -1.09
N TYR A 55 0.55 7.19 -2.33
CA TYR A 55 1.70 8.03 -2.62
C TYR A 55 1.55 9.46 -2.10
N ALA A 56 0.36 10.04 -2.17
CA ALA A 56 0.10 11.38 -1.61
C ALA A 56 0.22 11.43 -0.08
N SER A 57 0.13 10.28 0.60
CA SER A 57 0.25 10.16 2.05
C SER A 57 1.66 9.82 2.52
N LEU A 58 2.57 9.45 1.60
CA LEU A 58 3.97 9.30 1.96
C LEU A 58 4.53 10.70 2.26
N PRO A 59 5.32 10.85 3.33
CA PRO A 59 6.07 12.09 3.50
C PRO A 59 6.87 12.30 2.22
N ASP A 60 6.71 13.46 1.58
CA ASP A 60 7.65 13.94 0.58
C ASP A 60 9.04 13.63 1.14
N GLY A 61 9.91 12.99 0.36
CA GLY A 61 11.28 12.67 0.77
C GLY A 61 12.16 13.90 1.01
N GLY A 62 11.60 14.97 1.59
CA GLY A 62 12.25 16.15 2.10
C GLY A 62 12.82 15.87 3.47
N ASP A 63 14.07 15.44 3.45
CA ASP A 63 15.08 15.90 4.39
C ASP A 63 14.76 17.33 4.90
N LYS A 64 14.66 17.47 6.22
CA LYS A 64 14.92 18.71 6.93
C LYS A 64 15.92 18.43 8.03
#